data_AF-A0A6A4Q131-F1
#
_entry.id   AF-A0A6A4Q131-F1
#
_cell.length_a   1.000
_cell.length_b   1.000
_cell.length_c   1.000
_cell.angle_alpha   90.00
_cell.angle_beta   90.00
_cell.angle_gamma   90.00
#
_symmetry.space_group_name_H-M   'P 1'
#
loop_
_entity.id
_entity.type
_entity.pdbx_description
1 polymer ?
#
loop_
_entity_poly.entity_id
_entity_poly.type
_entity_poly.pdbx_seq_one_letter_code
_entity_poly.pdbx_strand_id
1 'polypeptide(L)'
;MFVCGLIRDGSVIYGNNEKGMRRVRTYREGKLKITEDGLLEHDEKGIPISGDVRNCWTGFSIVQALFVKEHNAVCDMLKVCYPDFDDERLYRHARLVTSAVIAKIHTIDWTVELLKTDTLLAAMRINWYGFLGKKI
;
A
#
# COMPACT_ATOMS: atom_id res chain seq x y z
N MET A 1 -11.76 10.18 -8.33
CA MET A 1 -10.29 10.29 -8.18
C MET A 1 -9.72 9.44 -7.03
N PHE A 2 -10.54 8.97 -6.08
CA PHE A 2 -10.09 8.30 -4.84
C PHE A 2 -9.42 6.92 -5.01
N VAL A 3 -9.71 6.20 -6.09
CA VAL A 3 -9.16 4.85 -6.30
C VAL A 3 -7.85 4.88 -7.13
N CYS A 4 -7.68 5.88 -8.00
CA CYS A 4 -6.62 5.89 -9.01
C CYS A 4 -5.20 6.06 -8.44
N GLY A 5 -5.04 6.86 -7.37
CA GLY A 5 -3.74 7.05 -6.71
C GLY A 5 -3.31 5.88 -5.82
N LEU A 6 -4.25 5.03 -5.41
CA LEU A 6 -3.95 3.84 -4.61
C LEU A 6 -3.29 2.75 -5.48
N ILE A 7 -3.78 2.58 -6.71
CA ILE A 7 -3.47 1.43 -7.58
C ILE A 7 -2.09 1.52 -8.25
N ARG A 8 -1.61 2.72 -8.60
CA ARG A 8 -0.44 2.84 -9.49
C ARG A 8 0.90 2.89 -8.75
N ASP A 9 0.99 3.64 -7.67
CA ASP A 9 2.27 3.93 -6.99
C ASP A 9 2.14 4.03 -5.45
N GLY A 10 0.95 3.74 -4.92
CA GLY A 10 0.61 3.82 -3.51
C GLY A 10 0.70 5.23 -2.93
N SER A 11 0.59 6.29 -3.74
CA SER A 11 0.83 7.68 -3.29
C SER A 11 -0.05 8.13 -2.13
N VAL A 12 -1.20 7.46 -1.94
CA VAL A 12 -2.08 7.61 -0.78
C VAL A 12 -1.35 7.36 0.56
N ILE A 13 -0.34 6.48 0.58
CA ILE A 13 0.44 6.12 1.76
C ILE A 13 1.81 6.81 1.72
N TYR A 14 2.45 6.82 0.54
CA TYR A 14 3.82 7.30 0.38
C TYR A 14 3.94 8.81 0.12
N GLY A 15 2.83 9.49 -0.19
CA GLY A 15 2.78 10.90 -0.52
C GLY A 15 2.97 11.18 -2.01
N ASN A 16 2.37 12.28 -2.47
CA ASN A 16 2.44 12.71 -3.87
C ASN A 16 3.73 13.48 -4.22
N ASN A 17 4.42 14.04 -3.21
CA ASN A 17 5.62 14.87 -3.38
C ASN A 17 6.72 14.40 -2.41
N GLU A 18 7.98 14.74 -2.67
CA GLU A 18 9.10 14.39 -1.78
C GLU A 18 8.86 14.84 -0.33
N LYS A 19 8.31 16.04 -0.11
CA LYS A 19 7.98 16.52 1.24
C LYS A 19 7.01 15.58 1.97
N GLY A 20 6.00 15.05 1.27
CA GLY A 20 5.06 14.08 1.83
C GLY A 20 5.73 12.74 2.14
N MET A 21 6.57 12.26 1.20
CA MET A 21 7.36 11.04 1.39
C MET A 21 8.28 11.09 2.59
N ARG A 22 8.95 12.23 2.81
CA ARG A 22 9.83 12.40 3.98
C ARG A 22 9.05 12.43 5.30
N ARG A 23 7.79 12.88 5.27
CA ARG A 23 6.96 13.01 6.47
C ARG A 23 6.55 11.65 7.04
N VAL A 24 6.23 10.70 6.17
CA VAL A 24 5.70 9.38 6.54
C VAL A 24 6.77 8.35 6.90
N ARG A 25 8.03 8.60 6.54
CA ARG A 25 9.15 7.67 6.78
C ARG A 25 9.75 7.82 8.17
N THR A 26 10.18 6.69 8.74
CA THR A 26 10.97 6.64 9.98
C THR A 26 12.48 6.74 9.74
N TYR A 27 12.92 6.47 8.49
CA TYR A 27 14.34 6.30 8.11
C TYR A 27 15.08 5.23 8.92
N ARG A 28 14.33 4.24 9.42
CA ARG A 28 14.88 3.04 10.04
C ARG A 28 14.28 1.82 9.34
N GLU A 29 15.16 0.96 8.83
CA GLU A 29 14.79 -0.30 8.18
C GLU A 29 13.77 -0.17 7.03
N GLY A 30 13.72 0.99 6.38
CA GLY A 30 12.78 1.31 5.32
C GLY A 30 11.34 1.55 5.79
N LYS A 31 11.07 1.59 7.10
CA LYS A 31 9.72 1.56 7.67
C LYS A 31 9.00 2.91 7.64
N LEU A 32 7.67 2.82 7.64
CA LEU A 32 6.75 3.93 7.77
C LEU A 32 6.27 4.11 9.21
N LYS A 33 5.90 5.35 9.55
CA LYS A 33 5.42 5.75 10.86
C LYS A 33 4.04 5.17 11.16
N ILE A 34 3.88 4.59 12.34
CA ILE A 34 2.64 4.01 12.83
C ILE A 34 2.67 4.00 14.36
N THR A 35 1.51 4.18 15.00
CA THR A 35 1.40 4.08 16.46
C THR A 35 1.46 2.63 16.94
N GLU A 36 1.74 2.43 18.23
CA GLU A 36 1.73 1.10 18.86
C GLU A 36 0.35 0.42 18.77
N ASP A 37 -0.72 1.21 18.78
CA ASP A 37 -2.10 0.75 18.59
C ASP A 37 -2.40 0.28 17.15
N GLY A 38 -1.44 0.43 16.24
CA GLY A 38 -1.59 0.06 14.83
C GLY A 38 -2.42 1.04 14.01
N LEU A 39 -2.58 2.28 14.49
CA LEU A 39 -3.26 3.37 13.80
C LEU A 39 -2.24 4.37 13.22
N LEU A 40 -2.70 5.26 12.36
CA LEU A 40 -1.85 6.34 11.86
C LEU A 40 -1.47 7.30 13.00
N GLU A 41 -0.21 7.73 13.01
CA GLU A 41 0.21 8.86 13.85
C GLU A 41 -0.54 10.12 13.43
N HIS A 42 -0.77 11.05 14.36
CA HIS A 42 -1.41 12.33 14.09
C HIS A 42 -0.44 13.47 14.42
N ASP A 43 -0.48 14.54 13.64
CA ASP A 43 0.27 15.75 13.94
C ASP A 43 -0.34 16.54 15.12
N GLU A 44 0.31 17.61 15.55
CA GLU A 44 -0.17 18.49 16.63
C GLU A 44 -1.54 19.12 16.34
N LYS A 45 -1.98 19.12 15.07
CA LYS A 45 -3.28 19.63 14.62
C LYS A 45 -4.34 18.53 14.49
N GLY A 46 -4.01 17.29 14.88
CA GLY A 46 -4.90 16.14 14.77
C GLY A 46 -5.08 15.63 13.34
N ILE A 47 -4.18 15.96 12.42
CA ILE A 47 -4.21 15.47 11.03
C ILE A 47 -3.40 14.18 10.95
N PRO A 48 -3.95 13.08 10.40
CA PRO A 48 -3.22 11.84 10.26
C PRO A 48 -1.99 12.00 9.36
N ILE A 49 -0.88 11.37 9.76
CA ILE A 49 0.39 11.33 9.05
C ILE A 49 0.32 10.17 8.07
N SER A 50 -0.07 10.49 6.85
CA SER A 50 -0.05 9.56 5.70
C SER A 50 0.28 10.34 4.42
N GLY A 51 0.25 9.66 3.27
CA GLY A 51 0.57 10.23 1.97
C GLY A 51 -0.42 11.29 1.51
N ASP A 52 -1.70 10.90 1.35
CA ASP A 52 -2.80 11.79 1.04
C ASP A 52 -3.93 11.63 2.08
N VAL A 53 -4.27 12.74 2.72
CA VAL A 53 -5.26 12.80 3.81
C VAL A 53 -6.36 13.85 3.54
N ARG A 54 -6.42 14.39 2.32
CA ARG A 54 -7.42 15.38 1.94
C ARG A 54 -8.80 14.74 1.91
N ASN A 55 -9.76 15.34 2.61
CA ASN A 55 -11.14 14.85 2.72
C ASN A 55 -11.23 13.37 3.17
N CYS A 56 -10.33 12.96 4.06
CA CYS A 56 -10.28 11.60 4.60
C CYS A 56 -11.36 11.39 5.68
N TRP A 57 -11.87 10.16 5.79
CA TRP A 57 -12.74 9.70 6.86
C TRP A 57 -12.13 8.47 7.55
N THR A 58 -12.63 8.10 8.72
CA THR A 58 -12.04 7.06 9.58
C THR A 58 -11.84 5.72 8.88
N GLY A 59 -12.80 5.26 8.07
CA GLY A 59 -12.68 3.99 7.35
C GLY A 59 -11.49 3.96 6.39
N PHE A 60 -11.23 5.08 5.69
CA PHE A 60 -10.06 5.18 4.82
C PHE A 60 -8.75 5.24 5.61
N SER A 61 -8.74 5.91 6.77
CA SER A 61 -7.57 5.96 7.65
C SER A 61 -7.17 4.56 8.16
N ILE A 62 -8.14 3.70 8.45
CA ILE A 62 -7.89 2.31 8.84
C ILE A 62 -7.24 1.52 7.70
N VAL A 63 -7.74 1.67 6.46
CA VAL A 63 -7.15 1.01 5.29
C VAL A 63 -5.73 1.52 5.03
N GLN A 64 -5.47 2.81 5.21
CA GLN A 64 -4.13 3.37 5.13
C GLN A 64 -3.21 2.76 6.19
N ALA A 65 -3.65 2.69 7.45
CA ALA A 65 -2.89 2.05 8.53
C ALA A 65 -2.59 0.57 8.24
N LEU A 66 -3.56 -0.17 7.69
CA LEU A 66 -3.38 -1.57 7.32
C LEU A 66 -2.26 -1.75 6.29
N PHE A 67 -2.24 -0.94 5.23
CA PHE A 67 -1.18 -1.04 4.22
C PHE A 67 0.17 -0.48 4.69
N VAL A 68 0.18 0.43 5.69
CA VAL A 68 1.41 0.81 6.38
C VAL A 68 1.99 -0.39 7.16
N LYS A 69 1.15 -1.16 7.84
CA LYS A 69 1.57 -2.41 8.51
C LYS A 69 2.10 -3.43 7.51
N GLU A 70 1.40 -3.60 6.38
CA GLU A 70 1.85 -4.49 5.30
C GLU A 70 3.23 -4.07 4.77
N HIS A 71 3.43 -2.77 4.53
CA HIS A 71 4.74 -2.26 4.11
C HIS A 71 5.83 -2.57 5.13
N ASN A 72 5.57 -2.35 6.43
CA ASN A 72 6.53 -2.62 7.48
C ASN A 72 6.83 -4.13 7.60
N ALA A 73 5.83 -5.00 7.44
CA ALA A 73 6.02 -6.44 7.43
C ALA A 73 6.86 -6.92 6.23
N VAL A 74 6.67 -6.31 5.05
CA VAL A 74 7.51 -6.55 3.87
C VAL A 74 8.94 -6.08 4.11
N CYS A 75 9.15 -4.92 4.75
CA CYS A 75 10.48 -4.46 5.15
C CYS A 75 11.16 -5.46 6.08
N ASP A 76 10.46 -5.99 7.08
CA ASP A 76 10.98 -7.00 8.00
C ASP A 76 11.40 -8.28 7.27
N MET A 77 10.55 -8.79 6.39
CA MET A 77 10.85 -9.95 5.56
C MET A 77 12.07 -9.69 4.65
N LEU A 78 12.13 -8.53 3.98
CA LEU A 78 13.26 -8.16 3.13
C LEU A 78 14.55 -8.02 3.92
N LYS A 79 14.51 -7.52 5.15
CA LYS A 79 15.70 -7.39 6.00
C LYS A 79 16.28 -8.75 6.39
N VAL A 80 15.41 -9.74 6.65
CA VAL A 80 15.82 -11.12 6.93
C VAL A 80 16.44 -11.78 5.69
N CYS A 81 15.82 -11.63 4.53
CA CYS A 81 16.32 -12.24 3.27
C CYS A 81 17.56 -11.52 2.71
N TYR A 82 17.68 -10.22 2.93
CA TYR A 82 18.75 -9.37 2.42
C TYR A 82 19.32 -8.46 3.53
N PRO A 83 20.14 -9.00 4.45
CA PRO A 83 20.68 -8.23 5.58
C PRO A 83 21.49 -6.99 5.17
N ASP A 84 22.12 -7.03 4.00
CA ASP A 84 22.97 -5.95 3.45
C ASP A 84 22.19 -4.74 2.93
N PHE A 85 20.85 -4.81 2.86
CA PHE A 85 20.07 -3.69 2.37
C PHE A 85 20.05 -2.53 3.39
N ASP A 86 20.27 -1.33 2.86
CA ASP A 86 20.12 -0.07 3.56
C ASP A 86 18.64 0.39 3.59
N ASP A 87 18.36 1.41 4.39
CA ASP A 87 16.99 1.94 4.59
C ASP A 87 16.30 2.30 3.26
N GLU A 88 17.03 2.94 2.35
CA GLU A 88 16.49 3.39 1.07
C GLU A 88 16.17 2.21 0.13
N ARG A 89 17.03 1.18 0.06
CA ARG A 89 16.72 -0.01 -0.72
C ARG A 89 15.53 -0.76 -0.14
N LEU A 90 15.46 -0.94 1.18
CA LEU A 90 14.31 -1.59 1.83
C LEU A 90 13.02 -0.85 1.51
N TYR A 91 12.99 0.46 1.72
CA TYR A 91 11.83 1.31 1.43
C TYR A 91 11.38 1.20 -0.03
N ARG A 92 12.30 1.29 -1.00
CA ARG A 92 11.97 1.20 -2.42
C ARG A 92 11.39 -0.16 -2.81
N HIS A 93 11.99 -1.25 -2.34
CA HIS A 93 11.50 -2.60 -2.65
C HIS A 93 10.16 -2.88 -1.96
N ALA A 94 10.02 -2.53 -0.69
CA ALA A 94 8.76 -2.68 0.03
C ALA A 94 7.64 -1.83 -0.59
N ARG A 95 7.95 -0.61 -1.08
CA ARG A 95 7.00 0.21 -1.82
C ARG A 95 6.51 -0.47 -3.10
N LEU A 96 7.42 -1.07 -3.88
CA LEU A 96 7.05 -1.80 -5.10
C LEU A 96 6.15 -2.99 -4.79
N VAL A 97 6.52 -3.82 -3.82
CA VAL A 97 5.74 -5.00 -3.41
C VAL A 97 4.36 -4.58 -2.92
N THR A 98 4.29 -3.63 -1.99
CA THR A 98 3.01 -3.20 -1.40
C THR A 98 2.10 -2.56 -2.46
N SER A 99 2.65 -1.77 -3.38
CA SER A 99 1.88 -1.18 -4.48
C SER A 99 1.32 -2.26 -5.41
N ALA A 100 2.11 -3.30 -5.71
CA ALA A 100 1.64 -4.44 -6.50
C ALA A 100 0.57 -5.26 -5.76
N VAL A 101 0.67 -5.43 -4.45
CA VAL A 101 -0.36 -6.08 -3.62
C VAL A 101 -1.68 -5.31 -3.69
N ILE A 102 -1.64 -3.99 -3.53
CA ILE A 102 -2.82 -3.13 -3.67
C ILE A 102 -3.45 -3.29 -5.06
N ALA A 103 -2.64 -3.19 -6.11
CA ALA A 103 -3.12 -3.33 -7.48
C ALA A 103 -3.76 -4.70 -7.74
N LYS A 104 -3.18 -5.76 -7.17
CA LYS A 104 -3.72 -7.11 -7.27
C LYS A 104 -5.07 -7.23 -6.59
N ILE A 105 -5.17 -6.85 -5.31
CA ILE A 105 -6.42 -6.88 -4.54
C ILE A 105 -7.50 -6.08 -5.27
N HIS A 106 -7.16 -4.89 -5.78
CA HIS A 106 -8.11 -4.08 -6.52
C HIS A 106 -8.63 -4.81 -7.76
N THR A 107 -7.74 -5.40 -8.54
CA THR A 107 -8.04 -6.02 -9.83
C THR A 107 -8.85 -7.31 -9.69
N ILE A 108 -8.39 -8.26 -8.88
CA ILE A 108 -8.95 -9.63 -8.87
C ILE A 108 -9.93 -9.89 -7.73
N ASP A 109 -10.11 -8.95 -6.81
CA ASP A 109 -11.01 -9.09 -5.66
C ASP A 109 -12.06 -7.96 -5.67
N TRP A 110 -11.63 -6.71 -5.49
CA TRP A 110 -12.57 -5.59 -5.39
C TRP A 110 -13.38 -5.34 -6.67
N THR A 111 -12.74 -5.29 -7.85
CA THR A 111 -13.47 -5.09 -9.12
C THR A 111 -14.42 -6.25 -9.43
N VAL A 112 -14.05 -7.47 -9.04
CA VAL A 112 -14.86 -8.67 -9.26
C VAL A 112 -16.13 -8.62 -8.41
N GLU A 113 -16.01 -8.27 -7.12
CA GLU A 113 -17.17 -8.14 -6.24
C GLU A 113 -18.05 -6.93 -6.60
N LEU A 114 -17.44 -5.84 -7.08
CA LEU A 114 -18.19 -4.69 -7.59
C LEU A 114 -19.01 -5.06 -8.84
N LEU A 115 -18.42 -5.82 -9.75
CA LEU A 115 -19.00 -6.18 -11.04
C LEU A 115 -19.29 -7.68 -11.10
N LYS A 116 -20.22 -8.11 -10.25
CA LYS A 116 -20.52 -9.49 -9.88
C LYS A 116 -21.16 -10.32 -10.99
N THR A 117 -20.41 -10.54 -12.07
CA THR A 117 -20.79 -11.34 -13.24
C THR A 117 -19.67 -12.33 -13.59
N ASP A 118 -20.03 -13.52 -14.06
CA ASP A 118 -19.04 -14.56 -14.42
C ASP A 118 -18.05 -14.08 -15.49
N THR A 119 -18.53 -13.28 -16.44
CA THR A 119 -17.71 -12.68 -17.50
C THR A 119 -16.61 -11.79 -16.93
N LEU A 120 -16.93 -10.92 -15.95
CA LEU A 120 -15.93 -10.02 -15.38
C LEU A 120 -15.03 -10.69 -14.36
N LEU A 121 -15.53 -11.72 -13.66
CA LEU A 121 -14.66 -12.60 -12.88
C LEU A 121 -13.55 -13.21 -13.77
N ALA A 122 -13.91 -13.76 -14.93
CA ALA A 122 -12.94 -14.30 -15.88
C ALA A 122 -12.03 -13.20 -16.45
N ALA A 123 -12.61 -12.08 -16.92
CA ALA A 123 -11.85 -11.00 -17.55
C ALA A 123 -10.79 -10.40 -16.61
N MET A 124 -11.14 -10.11 -15.35
CA MET A 124 -10.20 -9.52 -14.39
C MET A 124 -9.09 -10.49 -13.98
N ARG A 125 -9.40 -11.80 -13.87
CA ARG A 125 -8.38 -12.82 -13.61
C ARG A 125 -7.45 -13.02 -14.80
N ILE A 126 -7.97 -12.93 -16.03
CA ILE A 126 -7.16 -12.97 -17.26
C ILE A 126 -6.25 -11.73 -17.35
N ASN A 127 -6.73 -10.55 -16.96
CA ASN A 127 -5.92 -9.33 -16.96
C ASN A 127 -4.69 -9.47 -16.04
N TRP A 128 -4.81 -10.18 -14.91
CA TRP A 128 -3.71 -10.37 -13.97
C TRP A 128 -2.85 -11.61 -14.23
N TYR A 129 -3.47 -12.75 -14.53
CA TYR A 129 -2.79 -14.05 -14.65
C TYR A 129 -2.59 -14.51 -16.10
N GLY A 130 -3.13 -13.79 -17.08
CA GLY A 130 -3.21 -14.23 -18.46
C GLY A 130 -4.28 -15.30 -18.70
N PHE A 131 -4.51 -15.62 -19.98
CA PHE A 131 -5.53 -16.59 -20.38
C PHE A 131 -5.26 -18.01 -19.87
N LEU A 132 -3.98 -18.34 -19.66
CA LEU A 132 -3.54 -19.65 -19.15
C LEU A 132 -3.78 -19.82 -17.65
N GLY A 133 -4.16 -18.74 -16.95
CA GLY A 133 -4.50 -18.76 -15.54
C GLY A 133 -3.31 -19.02 -14.60
N LYS A 134 -3.58 -18.90 -13.30
CA LYS A 134 -2.62 -19.23 -12.24
C LYS A 134 -2.64 -20.75 -12.04
N LYS A 135 -1.48 -21.41 -12.11
CA LYS A 135 -1.33 -22.79 -11.61
C LYS A 135 -1.52 -22.79 -10.09
N ILE A 136 -2.43 -23.65 -9.61
CA ILE A 136 -2.69 -23.91 -8.20
C ILE A 136 -1.61 -24.86 -7.68
#